data_AF-A0A831VQR0-F1
#
_entry.id   AF-A0A831VQR0-F1
#
_cell.length_a   1.000
_cell.length_b   1.000
_cell.length_c   1.000
_cell.angle_alpha   90.00
_cell.angle_beta   90.00
_cell.angle_gamma   90.00
#
_symmetry.space_group_name_H-M   'P 1'
#
loop_
_entity.id
_entity.type
_entity.pdbx_description
1 polymer ?
#
loop_
_entity_poly.entity_id
_entity_poly.type
_entity_poly.pdbx_seq_one_letter_code
_entity_poly.pdbx_strand_id
1 'polypeptide(L)'
;MKESGSEWGHPGGKLIELGPMSLKDEELLAILIGSGYKGRSAQDIAKELLFKYYSIAGLLGKTSSDLSIIKGLKDGKIARIAASFEMVKRIFDKNKWEIPSRRLLKLGLPELADVDVIAVLIGGRYKKKTAKDLSKELLDKFGSISGLMGQKLYKMAMIEGLGDVRVIRIAAALEVVRRIVRALERE
;
A
#
# COMPACT_ATOMS: atom_id res chain seq x y z
N MET A 1 -29.62 -20.19 17.16
CA MET A 1 -29.09 -18.96 16.54
C MET A 1 -28.17 -19.41 15.42
N LYS A 2 -28.46 -19.06 14.15
CA LYS A 2 -27.67 -19.51 13.01
C LYS A 2 -26.31 -18.80 13.04
N GLU A 3 -25.24 -19.58 13.07
CA GLU A 3 -23.88 -19.15 12.76
C GLU A 3 -23.87 -18.60 11.32
N SER A 4 -23.80 -17.28 11.17
CA SER A 4 -23.56 -16.66 9.87
C SER A 4 -22.05 -16.66 9.62
N GLY A 5 -21.55 -17.70 8.94
CA GLY A 5 -20.20 -17.72 8.41
C GLY A 5 -19.98 -16.49 7.53
N SER A 6 -19.11 -15.59 7.95
CA SER A 6 -18.79 -14.40 7.17
C SER A 6 -17.91 -14.79 5.98
N GLU A 7 -18.50 -14.62 4.80
CA GLU A 7 -18.11 -15.05 3.45
C GLU A 7 -16.96 -14.19 2.87
N TRP A 8 -15.80 -14.13 3.53
CA TRP A 8 -14.68 -13.33 3.04
C TRP A 8 -13.90 -14.05 1.94
N GLY A 9 -14.34 -13.93 0.70
CA GLY A 9 -13.60 -14.50 -0.43
C GLY A 9 -12.28 -13.77 -0.75
N HIS A 10 -12.11 -12.49 -0.36
CA HIS A 10 -10.92 -11.71 -0.75
C HIS A 10 -10.48 -10.63 0.25
N PRO A 11 -9.17 -10.28 0.30
CA PRO A 11 -8.60 -9.26 1.20
C PRO A 11 -9.31 -7.90 1.23
N GLY A 12 -9.74 -7.41 0.06
CA GLY A 12 -10.40 -6.10 -0.03
C GLY A 12 -11.71 -5.99 0.75
N GLY A 13 -12.54 -7.04 0.78
CA GLY A 13 -13.82 -7.04 1.50
C GLY A 13 -13.55 -7.06 3.00
N LYS A 14 -12.63 -7.93 3.42
CA LYS A 14 -12.13 -7.97 4.80
C LYS A 14 -11.64 -6.60 5.26
N LEU A 15 -10.92 -5.86 4.41
CA LEU A 15 -10.46 -4.51 4.72
C LEU A 15 -11.60 -3.51 4.89
N ILE A 16 -12.63 -3.56 4.03
CA ILE A 16 -13.79 -2.64 4.12
C ILE A 16 -14.51 -2.82 5.45
N GLU A 17 -14.74 -4.06 5.85
CA GLU A 17 -15.65 -4.34 6.95
C GLU A 17 -14.94 -4.48 8.31
N LEU A 18 -13.75 -5.09 8.34
CA LEU A 18 -12.98 -5.30 9.58
C LEU A 18 -11.84 -4.29 9.74
N GLY A 19 -11.57 -3.49 8.70
CA GLY A 19 -10.51 -2.49 8.70
C GLY A 19 -9.12 -3.05 8.40
N PRO A 20 -8.16 -2.17 8.05
CA PRO A 20 -6.82 -2.55 7.59
C PRO A 20 -6.00 -3.34 8.61
N MET A 21 -6.19 -3.08 9.92
CA MET A 21 -5.44 -3.74 10.98
C MET A 21 -5.75 -5.23 11.11
N SER A 22 -6.90 -5.70 10.59
CA SER A 22 -7.30 -7.11 10.62
C SER A 22 -6.58 -7.98 9.58
N LEU A 23 -5.91 -7.35 8.59
CA LEU A 23 -5.28 -8.06 7.49
C LEU A 23 -3.91 -8.63 7.90
N LYS A 24 -3.56 -9.78 7.35
CA LYS A 24 -2.19 -10.30 7.39
C LYS A 24 -1.30 -9.57 6.38
N ASP A 25 0.02 -9.70 6.53
CA ASP A 25 0.98 -9.05 5.63
C ASP A 25 0.78 -9.48 4.17
N GLU A 26 0.50 -10.77 3.93
CA GLU A 26 0.22 -11.28 2.58
C GLU A 26 -1.06 -10.70 1.98
N GLU A 27 -2.05 -10.37 2.81
CA GLU A 27 -3.32 -9.80 2.36
C GLU A 27 -3.14 -8.33 1.94
N LEU A 28 -2.36 -7.56 2.70
CA LEU A 28 -2.01 -6.18 2.34
C LEU A 28 -1.20 -6.12 1.05
N LEU A 29 -0.17 -6.96 0.94
CA LEU A 29 0.63 -7.04 -0.27
C LEU A 29 -0.20 -7.54 -1.47
N ALA A 30 -1.11 -8.50 -1.27
CA ALA A 30 -2.03 -8.94 -2.33
C ALA A 30 -2.89 -7.79 -2.87
N ILE A 31 -3.36 -6.87 -2.02
CA ILE A 31 -4.11 -5.68 -2.44
C ILE A 31 -3.25 -4.75 -3.30
N LEU A 32 -1.99 -4.52 -2.91
CA LEU A 32 -1.05 -3.68 -3.68
C LEU A 32 -0.69 -4.33 -5.02
N ILE A 33 -0.46 -5.64 -5.02
CA ILE A 33 -0.23 -6.46 -6.22
C ILE A 33 -1.47 -6.41 -7.14
N GLY A 34 -2.67 -6.42 -6.57
CA GLY A 34 -3.94 -6.30 -7.26
C GLY A 34 -4.41 -7.60 -7.91
N SER A 35 -3.70 -8.09 -8.92
CA SER A 35 -4.06 -9.30 -9.66
C SER A 35 -2.92 -10.30 -9.76
N GLY A 36 -3.26 -11.58 -9.91
CA GLY A 36 -2.32 -12.68 -10.11
C GLY A 36 -1.91 -12.87 -11.58
N TYR A 37 -1.55 -14.11 -11.92
CA TYR A 37 -1.41 -14.60 -13.30
C TYR A 37 -2.01 -16.02 -13.39
N LYS A 38 -2.07 -16.61 -14.60
CA LYS A 38 -2.67 -17.94 -14.78
C LYS A 38 -2.04 -18.97 -13.82
N GLY A 39 -2.86 -19.52 -12.92
CA GLY A 39 -2.46 -20.52 -11.92
C GLY A 39 -1.89 -19.98 -10.61
N ARG A 40 -1.79 -18.64 -10.40
CA ARG A 40 -1.32 -18.04 -9.15
C ARG A 40 -2.07 -16.75 -8.84
N SER A 41 -2.67 -16.67 -7.65
CA SER A 41 -3.37 -15.48 -7.16
C SER A 41 -2.39 -14.37 -6.74
N ALA A 42 -2.91 -13.16 -6.51
CA ALA A 42 -2.12 -12.07 -5.92
C ALA A 42 -1.63 -12.42 -4.50
N GLN A 43 -2.42 -13.17 -3.73
CA GLN A 43 -2.02 -13.68 -2.41
C GLN A 43 -0.90 -14.71 -2.51
N ASP A 44 -0.90 -15.57 -3.54
CA ASP A 44 0.20 -16.53 -3.74
C ASP A 44 1.51 -15.81 -4.04
N ILE A 45 1.47 -14.77 -4.88
CA ILE A 45 2.64 -13.92 -5.16
C ILE A 45 3.10 -13.19 -3.89
N ALA A 46 2.16 -12.66 -3.08
CA ALA A 46 2.48 -12.02 -1.82
C ALA A 46 3.14 -12.99 -0.81
N LYS A 47 2.64 -14.23 -0.73
CA LYS A 47 3.22 -15.29 0.10
C LYS A 47 4.62 -15.68 -0.39
N GLU A 48 4.83 -15.79 -1.70
CA GLU A 48 6.16 -16.03 -2.27
C GLU A 48 7.14 -14.91 -1.91
N LEU A 49 6.70 -13.65 -2.02
CA LEU A 49 7.47 -12.47 -1.64
C LEU A 49 7.86 -12.50 -0.15
N LEU A 50 6.91 -12.78 0.74
CA LEU A 50 7.15 -12.87 2.18
C LEU A 50 7.95 -14.11 2.57
N PHE A 51 7.80 -15.23 1.86
CA PHE A 51 8.64 -16.41 2.08
C PHE A 51 10.10 -16.11 1.75
N LYS A 52 10.33 -15.41 0.63
CA LYS A 52 11.68 -15.06 0.17
C LYS A 52 12.37 -14.01 1.03
N TYR A 53 11.61 -13.06 1.58
CA TYR A 53 12.15 -11.93 2.32
C TYR A 53 11.67 -11.87 3.78
N TYR A 54 11.09 -12.94 4.30
CA TYR A 54 10.63 -13.17 5.68
C TYR A 54 9.47 -12.29 6.17
N SER A 55 9.43 -10.99 5.85
CA SER A 55 8.40 -10.05 6.30
C SER A 55 8.32 -8.81 5.41
N ILE A 56 7.34 -7.94 5.63
CA ILE A 56 7.31 -6.61 4.99
C ILE A 56 8.58 -5.82 5.35
N ALA A 57 9.04 -5.88 6.61
CA ALA A 57 10.28 -5.22 7.03
C ALA A 57 11.53 -5.85 6.37
N GLY A 58 11.51 -7.14 6.04
CA GLY A 58 12.61 -7.76 5.30
C GLY A 58 12.77 -7.25 3.86
N LEU A 59 11.78 -6.52 3.33
CA LEU A 59 11.88 -5.83 2.05
C LEU A 59 12.64 -4.51 2.12
N LEU A 60 12.93 -3.96 3.32
CA LEU A 60 13.61 -2.66 3.47
C LEU A 60 14.84 -2.57 2.56
N GLY A 61 15.76 -3.53 2.69
CA GLY A 61 17.01 -3.61 1.94
C GLY A 61 16.89 -4.07 0.48
N LYS A 62 15.69 -4.13 -0.10
CA LYS A 62 15.44 -4.62 -1.46
C LYS A 62 15.12 -3.50 -2.43
N THR A 63 15.47 -3.71 -3.68
CA THR A 63 15.27 -2.80 -4.81
C THR A 63 14.13 -3.31 -5.70
N SER A 64 13.67 -2.47 -6.63
CA SER A 64 12.71 -2.89 -7.65
C SER A 64 13.22 -4.09 -8.47
N SER A 65 14.53 -4.15 -8.72
CA SER A 65 15.17 -5.27 -9.42
C SER A 65 15.16 -6.55 -8.60
N ASP A 66 15.32 -6.47 -7.28
CA ASP A 66 15.19 -7.64 -6.41
C ASP A 66 13.75 -8.19 -6.44
N LEU A 67 12.74 -7.32 -6.48
CA LEU A 67 11.34 -7.75 -6.53
C LEU A 67 10.92 -8.30 -7.90
N SER A 68 11.52 -7.82 -8.99
CA SER A 68 11.14 -8.21 -10.36
C SER A 68 11.50 -9.66 -10.72
N ILE A 69 12.36 -10.30 -9.92
CA ILE A 69 12.68 -11.73 -10.06
C ILE A 69 11.50 -12.65 -9.72
N ILE A 70 10.55 -12.17 -8.92
CA ILE A 70 9.34 -12.93 -8.56
C ILE A 70 8.37 -12.87 -9.72
N LYS A 71 8.00 -14.04 -10.23
CA LYS A 71 7.10 -14.13 -11.39
C LYS A 71 5.76 -13.46 -11.07
N GLY A 72 5.32 -12.59 -11.97
CA GLY A 72 4.06 -11.87 -11.81
C GLY A 72 4.17 -10.55 -11.03
N LEU A 73 5.34 -10.20 -10.47
CA LEU A 73 5.67 -8.83 -10.02
C LEU A 73 6.36 -8.07 -11.17
N LYS A 74 5.60 -7.20 -11.83
CA LYS A 74 6.08 -6.29 -12.89
C LYS A 74 5.94 -4.84 -12.43
N ASP A 75 6.50 -3.92 -13.20
CA ASP A 75 6.71 -2.50 -12.83
C ASP A 75 5.51 -1.86 -12.13
N GLY A 76 4.30 -1.98 -12.67
CA GLY A 76 3.11 -1.38 -12.04
C GLY A 76 2.74 -1.95 -10.66
N LYS A 77 3.04 -3.22 -10.39
CA LYS A 77 2.82 -3.86 -9.08
C LYS A 77 3.93 -3.50 -8.10
N ILE A 78 5.17 -3.51 -8.58
CA ILE A 78 6.34 -3.10 -7.81
C ILE A 78 6.23 -1.62 -7.42
N ALA A 79 5.80 -0.76 -8.34
CA ALA A 79 5.60 0.66 -8.09
C ALA A 79 4.62 0.93 -6.94
N ARG A 80 3.55 0.15 -6.80
CA ARG A 80 2.60 0.31 -5.67
C ARG A 80 3.20 -0.10 -4.33
N ILE A 81 4.02 -1.15 -4.31
CA ILE A 81 4.78 -1.52 -3.12
C ILE A 81 5.79 -0.40 -2.81
N ALA A 82 6.56 0.02 -3.81
CA ALA A 82 7.54 1.09 -3.69
C ALA A 82 6.94 2.42 -3.24
N ALA A 83 5.72 2.76 -3.67
CA ALA A 83 4.99 3.93 -3.19
C ALA A 83 4.78 3.89 -1.67
N SER A 84 4.50 2.71 -1.09
CA SER A 84 4.35 2.56 0.36
C SER A 84 5.69 2.79 1.09
N PHE A 85 6.80 2.29 0.54
CA PHE A 85 8.14 2.50 1.11
C PHE A 85 8.61 3.95 0.95
N GLU A 86 8.24 4.60 -0.14
CA GLU A 86 8.47 6.03 -0.37
C GLU A 86 7.73 6.89 0.67
N MET A 87 6.47 6.56 0.98
CA MET A 87 5.71 7.23 2.04
C MET A 87 6.41 7.11 3.41
N VAL A 88 6.97 5.94 3.74
CA VAL A 88 7.76 5.73 4.96
C VAL A 88 8.96 6.69 5.01
N LYS A 89 9.74 6.78 3.92
CA LYS A 89 10.90 7.70 3.83
C LYS A 89 10.50 9.14 4.11
N ARG A 90 9.42 9.62 3.49
CA ARG A 90 8.93 11.00 3.64
C ARG A 90 8.44 11.30 5.05
N ILE A 91 7.77 10.34 5.69
CA ILE A 91 7.34 10.48 7.09
C ILE A 91 8.57 10.64 7.99
N PHE A 92 9.60 9.82 7.81
CA PHE A 92 10.82 9.96 8.60
C PHE A 92 11.54 11.29 8.35
N ASP A 93 11.65 11.76 7.10
CA ASP A 93 12.31 13.04 6.77
C ASP A 93 11.57 14.22 7.38
N LYS A 94 10.25 14.26 7.20
CA LYS A 94 9.41 15.35 7.69
C LYS A 94 9.46 15.48 9.20
N ASN A 95 9.51 14.35 9.92
CA ASN A 95 9.59 14.34 11.39
C ASN A 95 11.02 14.40 11.94
N LYS A 96 12.05 14.44 11.07
CA LYS A 96 13.47 14.40 11.47
C LYS A 96 13.79 13.23 12.40
N TRP A 97 13.16 12.08 12.13
CA TRP A 97 13.36 10.88 12.92
C TRP A 97 14.66 10.18 12.51
N GLU A 98 15.58 10.08 13.45
CA GLU A 98 16.87 9.41 13.27
C GLU A 98 16.78 7.96 13.75
N ILE A 99 16.49 7.05 12.81
CA ILE A 99 16.47 5.60 13.05
C ILE A 99 17.56 4.95 12.19
N PRO A 100 18.54 4.22 12.77
CA PRO A 100 19.65 3.64 12.01
C PRO A 100 19.20 2.76 10.83
N SER A 101 18.22 1.88 11.04
CA SER A 101 17.72 0.98 10.00
C SER A 101 16.90 1.65 8.91
N ARG A 102 16.56 2.93 9.06
CA ARG A 102 15.99 3.74 7.98
C ARG A 102 16.89 3.72 6.73
N ARG A 103 18.21 3.68 6.89
CA ARG A 103 19.19 3.58 5.79
C ARG A 103 19.01 2.33 4.93
N LEU A 104 18.31 1.33 5.45
CA LEU A 104 18.01 0.12 4.72
C LEU A 104 16.89 0.32 3.71
N LEU A 105 16.05 1.35 3.80
CA LEU A 105 14.96 1.65 2.85
C LEU A 105 15.50 1.92 1.44
N LYS A 106 15.71 0.86 0.65
CA LYS A 106 16.18 0.97 -0.73
C LYS A 106 15.03 1.08 -1.72
N LEU A 107 13.90 0.42 -1.43
CA LEU A 107 12.69 0.55 -2.24
C LEU A 107 12.08 1.96 -2.05
N GLY A 108 11.58 2.55 -3.13
CA GLY A 108 10.99 3.89 -3.11
C GLY A 108 10.84 4.47 -4.51
N LEU A 109 10.38 5.71 -4.57
CA LEU A 109 10.12 6.48 -5.79
C LEU A 109 10.58 7.94 -5.54
N PRO A 110 11.89 8.16 -5.31
CA PRO A 110 12.38 9.44 -4.79
C PRO A 110 12.13 10.62 -5.73
N GLU A 111 12.05 10.37 -7.05
CA GLU A 111 11.83 11.39 -8.08
C GLU A 111 10.36 11.86 -8.19
N LEU A 112 9.43 11.24 -7.46
CA LEU A 112 8.01 11.54 -7.56
C LEU A 112 7.56 12.59 -6.53
N ALA A 113 6.66 13.50 -6.88
CA ALA A 113 6.00 14.35 -5.89
C ALA A 113 4.99 13.55 -5.04
N ASP A 114 4.53 14.09 -3.90
CA ASP A 114 3.54 13.41 -3.03
C ASP A 114 2.29 13.01 -3.81
N VAL A 115 1.86 13.89 -4.70
CA VAL A 115 0.73 13.66 -5.61
C VAL A 115 0.96 12.45 -6.51
N ASP A 116 2.18 12.28 -7.03
CA ASP A 116 2.56 11.18 -7.91
C ASP A 116 2.65 9.85 -7.15
N VAL A 117 3.18 9.86 -5.92
CA VAL A 117 3.26 8.66 -5.06
C VAL A 117 1.87 8.09 -4.77
N ILE A 118 0.91 8.94 -4.40
CA ILE A 118 -0.48 8.49 -4.19
C ILE A 118 -1.15 8.12 -5.52
N ALA A 119 -0.86 8.83 -6.62
CA ALA A 119 -1.44 8.51 -7.93
C ALA A 119 -1.08 7.08 -8.40
N VAL A 120 0.12 6.58 -8.06
CA VAL A 120 0.50 5.18 -8.31
C VAL A 120 -0.44 4.19 -7.62
N LEU A 121 -0.89 4.50 -6.39
CA LEU A 121 -1.84 3.68 -5.64
C LEU A 121 -3.27 3.78 -6.19
N ILE A 122 -3.67 4.96 -6.68
CA ILE A 122 -4.96 5.16 -7.33
C ILE A 122 -5.03 4.34 -8.63
N GLY A 123 -3.96 4.35 -9.42
CA GLY A 123 -3.83 3.57 -10.65
C GLY A 123 -4.53 4.21 -11.84
N GLY A 124 -5.19 3.40 -12.68
CA GLY A 124 -5.69 3.80 -14.00
C GLY A 124 -6.65 5.01 -14.03
N ARG A 125 -7.01 5.44 -15.24
CA ARG A 125 -7.86 6.61 -15.47
C ARG A 125 -9.29 6.41 -14.94
N TYR A 126 -9.87 7.46 -14.37
CA TYR A 126 -11.32 7.61 -14.22
C TYR A 126 -11.83 8.50 -15.36
N LYS A 127 -13.06 8.29 -15.84
CA LYS A 127 -13.57 8.97 -17.05
C LYS A 127 -13.49 10.50 -16.99
N LYS A 128 -13.62 11.09 -15.79
CA LYS A 128 -13.62 12.55 -15.59
C LYS A 128 -12.31 13.14 -15.05
N LYS A 129 -11.50 12.34 -14.37
CA LYS A 129 -10.34 12.80 -13.58
C LYS A 129 -9.17 11.82 -13.72
N THR A 130 -7.97 12.36 -13.81
CA THR A 130 -6.74 11.56 -13.77
C THR A 130 -6.45 11.08 -12.36
N ALA A 131 -5.52 10.13 -12.22
CA ALA A 131 -5.05 9.71 -10.91
C ALA A 131 -4.35 10.84 -10.14
N LYS A 132 -3.68 11.76 -10.86
CA LYS A 132 -3.09 12.96 -10.27
C LYS A 132 -4.14 13.91 -9.70
N ASP A 133 -5.24 14.12 -10.42
CA ASP A 133 -6.32 15.00 -9.96
C ASP A 133 -6.95 14.45 -8.68
N LEU A 134 -7.25 13.15 -8.65
CA LEU A 134 -7.79 12.48 -7.46
C LEU A 134 -6.82 12.48 -6.29
N SER A 135 -5.53 12.32 -6.58
CA SER A 135 -4.46 12.40 -5.58
C SER A 135 -4.35 13.81 -5.00
N LYS A 136 -4.43 14.83 -5.85
CA LYS A 136 -4.44 16.24 -5.44
C LYS A 136 -5.65 16.52 -4.55
N GLU A 137 -6.84 16.09 -4.93
CA GLU A 137 -8.05 16.25 -4.10
C GLU A 137 -7.95 15.53 -2.76
N LEU A 138 -7.32 14.36 -2.70
CA LEU A 138 -7.02 13.68 -1.44
C LEU A 138 -6.09 14.53 -0.56
N LEU A 139 -5.00 15.04 -1.13
CA LEU A 139 -4.04 15.86 -0.39
C LEU A 139 -4.64 17.21 0.02
N ASP A 140 -5.47 17.84 -0.82
CA ASP A 140 -6.16 19.09 -0.48
C ASP A 140 -7.17 18.86 0.66
N LYS A 141 -7.89 17.73 0.65
CA LYS A 141 -8.88 17.38 1.67
C LYS A 141 -8.27 16.94 3.01
N PHE A 142 -7.14 16.26 2.98
CA PHE A 142 -6.52 15.63 4.17
C PHE A 142 -5.15 16.23 4.54
N GLY A 143 -4.70 17.25 3.82
CA GLY A 143 -3.49 18.05 4.06
C GLY A 143 -2.18 17.44 3.58
N SER A 144 -1.90 16.16 3.87
CA SER A 144 -0.64 15.50 3.48
C SER A 144 -0.74 13.98 3.51
N ILE A 145 0.31 13.27 3.07
CA ILE A 145 0.42 11.80 3.24
C ILE A 145 0.20 11.40 4.71
N SER A 146 0.83 12.12 5.65
CA SER A 146 0.64 11.87 7.09
C SER A 146 -0.81 12.15 7.53
N GLY A 147 -1.47 13.13 6.92
CA GLY A 147 -2.87 13.47 7.23
C GLY A 147 -3.89 12.45 6.72
N LEU A 148 -3.52 11.61 5.75
CA LEU A 148 -4.31 10.46 5.31
C LEU A 148 -4.29 9.30 6.32
N MET A 149 -3.25 9.21 7.15
CA MET A 149 -3.15 8.14 8.15
C MET A 149 -4.26 8.27 9.19
N GLY A 150 -4.91 7.14 9.51
CA GLY A 150 -6.00 7.10 10.50
C GLY A 150 -7.34 7.65 10.01
N GLN A 151 -7.43 8.12 8.75
CA GLN A 151 -8.71 8.56 8.19
C GLN A 151 -9.66 7.39 7.92
N LYS A 152 -10.95 7.61 8.15
CA LYS A 152 -12.00 6.61 7.88
C LYS A 152 -12.16 6.43 6.37
N LEU A 153 -12.24 5.17 5.92
CA LEU A 153 -12.30 4.82 4.49
C LEU A 153 -13.44 5.51 3.74
N TYR A 154 -14.63 5.60 4.36
CA TYR A 154 -15.79 6.24 3.73
C TYR A 154 -15.54 7.73 3.41
N LYS A 155 -14.70 8.44 4.19
CA LYS A 155 -14.39 9.85 3.93
C LYS A 155 -13.57 10.03 2.66
N MET A 156 -12.71 9.05 2.34
CA MET A 156 -11.99 9.00 1.07
C MET A 156 -12.94 8.58 -0.05
N ALA A 157 -13.79 7.57 0.18
CA ALA A 157 -14.74 7.08 -0.82
C ALA A 157 -15.75 8.15 -1.31
N MET A 158 -16.02 9.18 -0.49
CA MET A 158 -16.81 10.35 -0.88
C MET A 158 -16.19 11.20 -2.00
N ILE A 159 -14.88 11.04 -2.29
CA ILE A 159 -14.25 11.72 -3.43
C ILE A 159 -14.66 10.99 -4.71
N GLU A 160 -15.41 11.69 -5.56
CA GLU A 160 -15.89 11.15 -6.83
C GLU A 160 -14.72 10.62 -7.68
N GLY A 161 -14.78 9.34 -8.04
CA GLY A 161 -13.77 8.68 -8.85
C GLY A 161 -12.74 7.86 -8.07
N LEU A 162 -12.73 7.88 -6.73
CA LEU A 162 -11.93 6.90 -5.96
C LEU A 162 -12.62 5.53 -5.93
N GLY A 163 -13.83 5.45 -5.38
CA GLY A 163 -14.55 4.19 -5.16
C GLY A 163 -13.77 3.18 -4.31
N ASP A 164 -14.38 2.02 -4.05
CA ASP A 164 -13.87 1.07 -3.07
C ASP A 164 -12.48 0.53 -3.43
N VAL A 165 -12.26 0.15 -4.70
CA VAL A 165 -11.00 -0.48 -5.13
C VAL A 165 -9.79 0.43 -4.87
N ARG A 166 -9.91 1.73 -5.12
CA ARG A 166 -8.78 2.67 -4.95
C ARG A 166 -8.61 3.05 -3.49
N VAL A 167 -9.70 3.22 -2.75
CA VAL A 167 -9.69 3.42 -1.29
C VAL A 167 -9.05 2.24 -0.58
N ILE A 168 -9.43 1.01 -0.91
CA ILE A 168 -8.84 -0.22 -0.38
C ILE A 168 -7.33 -0.24 -0.62
N ARG A 169 -6.86 0.15 -1.82
CA ARG A 169 -5.43 0.15 -2.14
C ARG A 169 -4.65 1.20 -1.36
N ILE A 170 -5.20 2.41 -1.22
CA ILE A 170 -4.61 3.46 -0.40
C ILE A 170 -4.55 3.01 1.06
N ALA A 171 -5.63 2.44 1.58
CA ALA A 171 -5.70 1.95 2.96
C ALA A 171 -4.69 0.84 3.24
N ALA A 172 -4.54 -0.11 2.31
CA ALA A 172 -3.53 -1.15 2.43
C ALA A 172 -2.11 -0.57 2.43
N ALA A 173 -1.82 0.41 1.57
CA ALA A 173 -0.53 1.09 1.55
C ALA A 173 -0.23 1.82 2.87
N LEU A 174 -1.20 2.57 3.41
CA LEU A 174 -1.06 3.28 4.68
C LEU A 174 -0.87 2.31 5.87
N GLU A 175 -1.50 1.15 5.82
CA GLU A 175 -1.29 0.09 6.81
C GLU A 175 0.09 -0.55 6.69
N VAL A 176 0.60 -0.76 5.47
CA VAL A 176 1.98 -1.20 5.23
C VAL A 176 2.97 -0.17 5.79
N VAL A 177 2.76 1.12 5.52
CA VAL A 177 3.54 2.23 6.10
C VAL A 177 3.54 2.14 7.62
N ARG A 178 2.36 2.00 8.24
CA ARG A 178 2.21 1.91 9.70
C ARG A 178 2.98 0.71 10.28
N ARG A 179 2.97 -0.44 9.61
CA ARG A 179 3.72 -1.64 10.05
C ARG A 179 5.22 -1.44 9.95
N ILE A 180 5.70 -0.84 8.86
CA ILE A 180 7.13 -0.56 8.67
C ILE A 180 7.62 0.44 9.73
N VAL A 181 6.90 1.55 9.92
CA VAL A 181 7.26 2.56 10.93
C VAL A 181 7.32 1.93 12.32
N ARG A 182 6.30 1.17 12.72
CA ARG A 182 6.32 0.47 14.03
C ARG A 182 7.42 -0.57 14.17
N ALA A 183 7.83 -1.23 13.09
CA ALA A 183 8.92 -2.19 13.13
C ALA A 183 10.26 -1.47 13.36
N LEU A 184 10.46 -0.35 12.68
CA LEU A 184 11.66 0.47 12.78
C LEU A 184 11.78 1.23 14.11
N GLU A 185 10.66 1.65 14.71
CA GLU A 185 10.62 2.30 16.04
C GLU A 185 10.94 1.36 17.21
N ARG A 186 10.91 0.04 16.99
CA ARG A 186 11.15 -0.97 18.04
C ARG A 186 12.61 -1.41 18.14
N GLU A 187 13.47 -0.85 17.30
CA GLU A 187 14.92 -1.06 17.30
C GLU A 187 15.61 -0.06 18.22
#